data_AF-A0A2P5Z4W3-F1
#
_entry.id   AF-A0A2P5Z4W3-F1
#
_cell.length_a   1.000
_cell.length_b   1.000
_cell.length_c   1.000
_cell.angle_alpha   90.00
_cell.angle_beta   90.00
_cell.angle_gamma   90.00
#
_symmetry.space_group_name_H-M   'P 1'
#
loop_
_entity.id
_entity.type
_entity.pdbx_description
1 polymer ?
#
loop_
_entity_poly.entity_id
_entity_poly.type
_entity_poly.pdbx_seq_one_letter_code
_entity_poly.pdbx_strand_id
1 'polypeptide(L)'
;MTNVVIASNDPLAQSLQAFLINQQGFVAGPPLDPLGNGNQLWIVAHDSELGDGSAFLSNLLQNTDFPMEVAFEVVLIVCSAASLDFGSELLTPAERIANTLGRNVIASSTDVYGQWGPNGLVFQGNFVTVTPNTDLTSLFDQLTLD
;
A
#
# COMPACT_ATOMS: atom_id res chain seq x y z
N MET A 1 -12.66 -15.02 -0.32
CA MET A 1 -11.84 -13.82 -0.10
C MET A 1 -10.76 -13.87 -1.14
N THR A 2 -10.69 -12.87 -2.01
CA THR A 2 -9.67 -12.80 -3.05
C THR A 2 -8.81 -11.59 -2.76
N ASN A 3 -7.57 -11.82 -2.35
CA ASN A 3 -6.62 -10.74 -2.15
C ASN A 3 -5.93 -10.44 -3.48
N VAL A 4 -5.73 -9.15 -3.74
CA VAL A 4 -5.12 -8.66 -4.98
C VAL A 4 -3.73 -8.12 -4.67
N VAL A 5 -2.75 -8.37 -5.55
CA VAL A 5 -1.40 -7.80 -5.44
C VAL A 5 -1.03 -6.96 -6.67
N ILE A 6 -0.69 -5.68 -6.50
CA ILE A 6 -0.24 -4.81 -7.61
C ILE A 6 1.29 -4.86 -7.74
N ALA A 7 1.74 -4.97 -9.00
CA ALA A 7 3.11 -5.31 -9.37
C ALA A 7 4.10 -4.15 -9.25
N SER A 8 5.30 -4.48 -8.80
CA SER A 8 6.50 -3.66 -8.83
C SER A 8 7.51 -4.25 -9.82
N ASN A 9 8.34 -3.40 -10.40
CA ASN A 9 9.48 -3.77 -11.24
C ASN A 9 10.74 -4.05 -10.42
N ASP A 10 10.72 -3.80 -9.11
CA ASP A 10 11.83 -4.09 -8.21
C ASP A 10 11.95 -5.61 -7.94
N PRO A 11 13.15 -6.20 -8.06
CA PRO A 11 13.35 -7.64 -7.86
C PRO A 11 12.95 -8.18 -6.47
N LEU A 12 13.10 -7.38 -5.41
CA LEU A 12 12.71 -7.78 -4.05
C LEU A 12 11.18 -7.77 -3.91
N ALA A 13 10.53 -6.74 -4.41
CA ALA A 13 9.08 -6.66 -4.45
C ALA A 13 8.46 -7.74 -5.35
N GLN A 14 9.10 -8.10 -6.47
CA GLN A 14 8.71 -9.22 -7.33
C GLN A 14 8.81 -10.57 -6.62
N SER A 15 9.84 -10.76 -5.79
CA SER A 15 9.97 -11.99 -4.98
C SER A 15 8.80 -12.13 -4.01
N LEU A 16 8.43 -11.03 -3.33
CA LEU A 16 7.29 -11.00 -2.43
C LEU A 16 5.95 -11.19 -3.18
N GLN A 17 5.78 -10.54 -4.33
CA GLN A 17 4.61 -10.72 -5.20
C GLN A 17 4.47 -12.18 -5.65
N ALA A 18 5.55 -12.79 -6.15
CA ALA A 18 5.56 -14.18 -6.59
C ALA A 18 5.20 -15.13 -5.44
N PHE A 19 5.64 -14.82 -4.21
CA PHE A 19 5.24 -15.56 -3.03
C PHE A 19 3.73 -15.41 -2.74
N LEU A 20 3.20 -14.18 -2.72
CA LEU A 20 1.78 -13.92 -2.47
C LEU A 20 0.87 -14.65 -3.48
N ILE A 21 1.23 -14.64 -4.76
CA ILE A 21 0.47 -15.31 -5.81
C ILE A 21 0.56 -16.83 -5.65
N ASN A 22 1.79 -17.37 -5.66
CA ASN A 22 1.98 -18.81 -5.80
C ASN A 22 1.74 -19.59 -4.50
N GLN A 23 1.87 -18.95 -3.34
CA GLN A 23 1.78 -19.62 -2.03
C GLN A 23 0.54 -19.20 -1.24
N GLN A 24 0.07 -17.96 -1.39
CA GLN A 24 -1.11 -17.45 -0.67
C GLN A 24 -2.37 -17.37 -1.53
N GLY A 25 -2.26 -17.65 -2.84
CA GLY A 25 -3.40 -17.66 -3.76
C GLY A 25 -3.93 -16.26 -4.10
N PHE A 26 -3.07 -15.24 -3.98
CA PHE A 26 -3.44 -13.87 -4.36
C PHE A 26 -3.53 -13.75 -5.89
N VAL A 27 -4.40 -12.87 -6.36
CA VAL A 27 -4.53 -12.56 -7.78
C VAL A 27 -3.60 -11.39 -8.12
N ALA A 28 -2.82 -11.55 -9.18
CA ALA A 28 -1.92 -10.50 -9.66
C ALA A 28 -2.69 -9.29 -10.22
N GLY A 29 -2.03 -8.14 -10.28
CA GLY A 29 -2.53 -6.83 -10.68
C GLY A 29 -3.23 -6.75 -12.05
N PRO A 30 -3.64 -5.54 -12.48
CA PRO A 30 -4.80 -5.34 -13.33
C PRO A 30 -4.83 -6.14 -14.65
N PRO A 31 -6.03 -6.56 -15.10
CA PRO A 31 -7.35 -6.18 -14.58
C PRO A 31 -7.66 -6.82 -13.22
N LEU A 32 -8.11 -6.00 -12.28
CA LEU A 32 -8.53 -6.48 -10.97
C LEU A 32 -9.97 -6.99 -11.11
N ASP A 33 -10.21 -8.26 -10.81
CA ASP A 33 -11.58 -8.69 -10.54
C ASP A 33 -12.16 -7.80 -9.43
N PRO A 34 -13.46 -7.47 -9.47
CA PRO A 34 -14.06 -6.56 -8.50
C PRO A 34 -13.72 -7.00 -7.07
N LEU A 35 -13.02 -6.14 -6.33
CA LEU A 35 -12.81 -6.36 -4.90
C LEU A 35 -14.20 -6.44 -4.25
N GLY A 36 -14.44 -7.51 -3.51
CA GLY A 36 -15.66 -7.72 -2.72
C GLY A 36 -15.45 -7.34 -1.26
N ASN A 37 -16.54 -7.35 -0.49
CA ASN A 37 -16.48 -7.06 0.95
C ASN A 37 -15.55 -8.05 1.67
N GLY A 38 -14.62 -7.51 2.46
CA GLY A 38 -13.63 -8.27 3.22
C GLY A 38 -12.41 -8.72 2.41
N ASN A 39 -12.27 -8.29 1.16
CA ASN A 39 -11.02 -8.50 0.42
C ASN A 39 -9.92 -7.54 0.90
N GLN A 40 -8.67 -7.88 0.60
CA GLN A 40 -7.53 -6.99 0.81
C GLN A 40 -6.85 -6.66 -0.52
N LEU A 41 -6.58 -5.38 -0.74
CA LEU A 41 -5.72 -4.89 -1.79
C LEU A 41 -4.31 -4.73 -1.23
N TRP A 42 -3.37 -5.54 -1.72
CA TRP A 42 -1.97 -5.46 -1.38
C TRP A 42 -1.23 -4.71 -2.48
N ILE A 43 -0.62 -3.60 -2.13
CA ILE A 43 0.22 -2.81 -3.03
C ILE A 43 1.65 -3.10 -2.61
N VAL A 44 2.45 -3.73 -3.47
CA VAL A 44 3.85 -4.06 -3.16
C VAL A 44 4.75 -3.25 -4.08
N ALA A 45 5.33 -2.16 -3.60
CA ALA A 45 6.14 -1.26 -4.42
C ALA A 45 7.11 -0.40 -3.59
N HIS A 46 8.31 -0.15 -4.12
CA HIS A 46 9.28 0.76 -3.49
C HIS A 46 8.94 2.23 -3.76
N ASP A 47 9.43 3.13 -2.90
CA ASP A 47 9.28 4.58 -3.04
C ASP A 47 9.72 5.09 -4.42
N SER A 48 10.83 4.57 -4.95
CA SER A 48 11.35 4.92 -6.28
C SER A 48 10.38 4.61 -7.44
N GLU A 49 9.40 3.72 -7.22
CA GLU A 49 8.40 3.34 -8.20
C GLU A 49 7.04 3.97 -7.92
N LEU A 50 6.71 4.15 -6.64
CA LEU A 50 5.51 4.87 -6.22
C LEU A 50 5.63 6.36 -6.57
N GLY A 51 6.85 6.92 -6.53
CA GLY A 51 7.06 8.36 -6.56
C GLY A 51 6.23 9.01 -5.46
N ASP A 52 5.40 9.98 -5.82
CA ASP A 52 4.42 10.62 -4.92
C ASP A 52 3.08 9.86 -4.80
N GLY A 53 2.94 8.72 -5.47
CA GLY A 53 1.73 7.89 -5.57
C GLY A 53 0.76 8.27 -6.71
N SER A 54 0.95 9.41 -7.38
CA SER A 54 -0.03 9.94 -8.35
C SER A 54 -0.13 9.09 -9.63
N ALA A 55 1.02 8.72 -10.22
CA ALA A 55 1.04 7.90 -11.43
C ALA A 55 0.51 6.48 -11.19
N PHE A 56 0.85 5.91 -10.03
CA PHE A 56 0.33 4.62 -9.56
C PHE A 56 -1.20 4.65 -9.45
N LEU A 57 -1.75 5.64 -8.75
CA LEU A 57 -3.18 5.78 -8.55
C LEU A 57 -3.93 6.02 -9.87
N SER A 58 -3.39 6.86 -10.75
CA SER A 58 -3.98 7.09 -12.07
C SER A 58 -4.07 5.79 -12.88
N ASN A 59 -3.03 4.96 -12.87
CA ASN A 59 -3.04 3.68 -13.58
C ASN A 59 -4.04 2.70 -12.94
N LEU A 60 -4.07 2.64 -11.60
CA LEU A 60 -4.98 1.78 -10.87
C LEU A 60 -6.45 2.13 -11.13
N LEU A 61 -6.82 3.40 -11.02
CA LEU A 61 -8.19 3.87 -11.20
C LEU A 61 -8.66 3.84 -12.66
N GLN A 62 -7.74 3.91 -13.64
CA GLN A 62 -8.09 3.72 -15.05
C GLN A 62 -8.51 2.28 -15.38
N ASN A 63 -7.95 1.31 -14.64
CA ASN A 63 -8.12 -0.11 -14.94
C ASN A 63 -9.01 -0.83 -13.93
N THR A 64 -9.52 -0.13 -12.91
CA THR A 64 -10.33 -0.74 -11.85
C THR A 64 -11.32 0.28 -11.30
N ASP A 65 -12.60 -0.10 -11.33
CA ASP A 65 -13.64 0.62 -10.60
C ASP A 65 -13.74 0.03 -9.18
N PHE A 66 -13.44 0.83 -8.17
CA PHE A 66 -13.64 0.45 -6.77
C PHE A 66 -14.97 1.02 -6.30
N PRO A 67 -16.04 0.21 -6.19
CA PRO A 67 -17.30 0.73 -5.69
C PRO A 67 -17.08 1.20 -4.26
N MET A 68 -17.34 2.49 -3.99
CA MET A 68 -17.13 3.07 -2.66
C MET A 68 -17.94 2.39 -1.54
N GLU A 69 -18.96 1.62 -1.91
CA GLU A 69 -19.82 0.83 -1.02
C GLU A 69 -19.18 -0.49 -0.56
N VAL A 70 -18.08 -0.92 -1.20
CA VAL A 70 -17.38 -2.14 -0.82
C VAL A 70 -16.30 -1.83 0.22
N ALA A 71 -16.40 -2.49 1.38
CA ALA A 71 -15.40 -2.45 2.43
C ALA A 71 -14.29 -3.48 2.15
N PHE A 72 -13.16 -3.01 1.62
CA PHE A 72 -11.92 -3.77 1.48
C PHE A 72 -10.78 -3.03 2.20
N GLU A 73 -9.78 -3.76 2.64
CA GLU A 73 -8.60 -3.23 3.32
C GLU A 73 -7.48 -2.94 2.31
N VAL A 74 -6.69 -1.90 2.53
CA VAL A 74 -5.52 -1.59 1.72
C VAL A 74 -4.26 -1.80 2.55
N VAL A 75 -3.41 -2.72 2.10
CA VAL A 75 -2.11 -3.00 2.71
C VAL A 75 -1.04 -2.56 1.71
N LEU A 76 -0.23 -1.59 2.09
CA LEU A 76 0.86 -1.06 1.29
C LEU A 76 2.19 -1.54 1.86
N ILE A 77 2.85 -2.41 1.10
CA ILE A 77 4.08 -3.07 1.49
C ILE A 77 5.24 -2.53 0.67
N VAL A 78 6.27 -2.17 1.42
CA VAL A 78 7.54 -1.54 1.05
C VAL A 78 7.52 -0.01 1.16
N CYS A 79 8.30 0.46 2.16
CA CYS A 79 8.84 1.79 2.52
C CYS A 79 8.05 3.11 2.37
N SER A 80 6.83 3.09 1.87
CA SER A 80 6.07 4.31 1.58
C SER A 80 5.68 5.19 2.77
N ALA A 81 5.58 4.65 3.99
CA ALA A 81 5.04 5.42 5.12
C ALA A 81 5.96 6.54 5.59
N ALA A 82 7.27 6.39 5.36
CA ALA A 82 8.29 7.41 5.68
C ALA A 82 8.93 7.98 4.42
N SER A 83 8.35 7.72 3.24
CA SER A 83 8.87 8.22 1.97
C SER A 83 8.93 9.74 1.99
N LEU A 84 10.07 10.27 1.53
CA LEU A 84 10.29 11.71 1.36
C LEU A 84 9.91 12.19 -0.05
N ASP A 85 9.33 11.32 -0.89
CA ASP A 85 8.86 11.66 -2.22
C ASP A 85 7.48 12.33 -2.13
N PHE A 86 7.48 13.52 -1.56
CA PHE A 86 6.28 14.33 -1.39
C PHE A 86 5.81 14.90 -2.73
N GLY A 87 4.51 14.79 -2.99
CA GLY A 87 3.86 15.54 -4.05
C GLY A 87 3.75 17.03 -3.73
N SER A 88 3.16 17.83 -4.63
CA SER A 88 2.94 19.27 -4.41
C SER A 88 2.06 19.60 -3.20
N GLU A 89 1.34 18.61 -2.69
CA GLU A 89 0.45 18.71 -1.52
C GLU A 89 1.13 18.32 -0.21
N LEU A 90 2.45 18.03 -0.22
CA LEU A 90 3.23 17.57 0.94
C LEU A 90 2.67 16.29 1.59
N LEU A 91 2.01 15.45 0.79
CA LEU A 91 1.54 14.13 1.19
C LEU A 91 2.57 13.08 0.79
N THR A 92 2.85 12.15 1.70
CA THR A 92 3.52 10.89 1.38
C THR A 92 2.66 10.05 0.43
N PRO A 93 3.24 9.06 -0.27
CA PRO A 93 2.49 8.17 -1.15
C PRO A 93 1.39 7.41 -0.40
N ALA A 94 1.66 6.97 0.83
CA ALA A 94 0.68 6.27 1.66
C ALA A 94 -0.53 7.15 2.01
N GLU A 95 -0.29 8.42 2.36
CA GLU A 95 -1.36 9.40 2.64
C GLU A 95 -2.15 9.73 1.37
N ARG A 96 -1.47 9.91 0.23
CA ARG A 96 -2.15 10.15 -1.05
C ARG A 96 -3.05 8.98 -1.41
N ILE A 97 -2.59 7.75 -1.25
CA ILE A 97 -3.38 6.53 -1.50
C ILE A 97 -4.56 6.46 -0.52
N ALA A 98 -4.35 6.70 0.77
CA ALA A 98 -5.40 6.69 1.78
C ALA A 98 -6.50 7.72 1.45
N ASN A 99 -6.10 8.95 1.12
CA ASN A 99 -7.00 10.05 0.76
C ASN A 99 -7.77 9.76 -0.52
N THR A 100 -7.08 9.27 -1.56
CA THR A 100 -7.68 9.01 -2.88
C THR A 100 -8.68 7.87 -2.84
N LEU A 101 -8.38 6.80 -2.09
CA LEU A 101 -9.28 5.65 -1.96
C LEU A 101 -10.33 5.85 -0.86
N GLY A 102 -10.18 6.86 0.01
CA GLY A 102 -11.07 7.08 1.16
C GLY A 102 -11.05 5.90 2.14
N ARG A 103 -9.87 5.31 2.37
CA ARG A 103 -9.67 4.08 3.15
C ARG A 103 -8.42 4.17 4.01
N ASN A 104 -8.42 3.47 5.13
CA ASN A 104 -7.20 3.26 5.90
C ASN A 104 -6.19 2.46 5.07
N VAL A 105 -4.93 2.87 5.11
CA VAL A 105 -3.81 2.17 4.49
C VAL A 105 -2.88 1.68 5.59
N ILE A 106 -2.60 0.39 5.63
CA ILE A 106 -1.55 -0.16 6.48
C ILE A 106 -0.24 -0.08 5.69
N ALA A 107 0.62 0.87 6.01
CA ALA A 107 1.87 1.11 5.29
C ALA A 107 3.08 0.77 6.17
N SER A 108 4.14 0.23 5.58
CA SER A 108 5.40 0.03 6.31
C SER A 108 6.32 1.23 6.16
N SER A 109 6.95 1.63 7.28
CA SER A 109 8.02 2.65 7.33
C SER A 109 9.43 2.06 7.18
N THR A 110 9.54 0.73 7.15
CA THR A 110 10.78 -0.01 6.90
C THR A 110 10.58 -1.02 5.78
N ASP A 111 11.67 -1.62 5.32
CA ASP A 111 11.60 -2.83 4.50
C ASP A 111 10.77 -3.90 5.22
N VAL A 112 10.02 -4.67 4.43
CA VAL A 112 9.16 -5.74 4.93
C VAL A 112 9.76 -7.08 4.53
N TYR A 113 9.97 -7.95 5.52
CA TYR A 113 10.49 -9.29 5.32
C TYR A 113 9.45 -10.34 5.70
N GLY A 114 9.32 -11.39 4.89
CA GLY A 114 8.51 -12.55 5.26
C GLY A 114 9.26 -13.45 6.24
N GLN A 115 8.63 -13.82 7.35
CA GLN A 115 9.14 -14.83 8.28
C GLN A 115 8.10 -15.93 8.51
N TRP A 116 8.54 -17.19 8.47
CA TRP A 116 7.71 -18.31 8.91
C TRP A 116 7.67 -18.39 10.44
N GLY A 117 6.48 -18.24 11.00
CA GLY A 117 6.21 -18.42 12.43
C GLY A 117 5.40 -19.69 12.72
N PRO A 118 5.20 -20.03 14.00
CA PRO A 118 4.47 -21.23 14.42
C PRO A 118 2.99 -21.23 14.02
N ASN A 119 2.42 -20.05 13.74
CA ASN A 119 1.03 -19.87 13.30
C ASN A 119 0.92 -19.59 11.80
N GLY A 120 1.99 -19.80 11.03
CA GLY A 120 2.06 -19.47 9.60
C GLY A 120 3.01 -18.31 9.31
N LEU A 121 2.93 -17.80 8.08
CA LEU A 121 3.74 -16.68 7.63
C LEU A 121 3.34 -15.37 8.34
N VAL A 122 4.32 -14.60 8.76
CA VAL A 122 4.18 -13.26 9.30
C VAL A 122 5.08 -12.31 8.54
N PHE A 123 4.58 -11.14 8.18
CA PHE A 123 5.40 -10.05 7.64
C PHE A 123 5.99 -9.24 8.78
N GLN A 124 7.30 -9.04 8.76
CA GLN A 124 8.01 -8.18 9.70
C GLN A 124 8.36 -6.86 9.03
N GLY A 125 7.92 -5.78 9.66
CA GLY A 125 8.17 -4.41 9.26
C GLY A 125 7.58 -3.48 10.30
N ASN A 126 7.93 -2.20 10.27
CA ASN A 126 7.31 -1.21 11.12
C ASN A 126 6.06 -0.62 10.44
N PHE A 127 4.94 -1.30 10.64
CA PHE A 127 3.65 -0.93 10.06
C PHE A 127 2.98 0.19 10.85
N VAL A 128 2.48 1.18 10.11
CA VAL A 128 1.65 2.27 10.61
C VAL A 128 0.32 2.27 9.87
N THR A 129 -0.73 2.68 10.55
CA THR A 129 -2.04 2.91 9.91
C THR A 129 -2.14 4.38 9.53
N VAL A 130 -2.27 4.63 8.22
CA VAL A 130 -2.54 5.95 7.66
C VAL A 130 -4.04 6.06 7.43
N THR A 131 -4.69 7.02 8.08
CA THR A 131 -6.13 7.25 7.99
C THR A 131 -6.42 8.34 6.96
N PRO A 132 -7.48 8.21 6.14
CA PRO A 132 -7.82 9.25 5.18
C PRO A 132 -8.15 10.56 5.89
N ASN A 133 -7.68 11.67 5.33
CA ASN A 133 -7.86 13.03 5.82
C ASN A 133 -7.33 13.25 7.26
N THR A 134 -6.37 12.45 7.74
CA THR A 134 -5.64 12.85 8.94
C THR A 134 -4.84 14.11 8.65
N ASP A 135 -5.16 15.14 9.41
CA ASP A 135 -4.69 16.51 9.26
C ASP A 135 -3.15 16.58 9.31
N LEU A 136 -2.53 17.01 8.19
CA LEU A 136 -1.08 17.21 8.01
C LEU A 136 -0.45 18.09 9.11
N THR A 137 -1.26 18.91 9.77
CA THR A 137 -0.86 19.78 10.88
C THR A 137 -0.26 19.00 12.05
N SER A 138 -0.70 17.76 12.30
CA SER A 138 -0.17 16.92 13.38
C SER A 138 1.27 16.42 13.17
N LEU A 139 1.75 16.39 11.92
CA LEU A 139 3.12 16.01 11.56
C LEU A 139 4.09 17.22 11.68
N PHE A 140 3.62 18.44 11.40
CA PHE A 140 4.41 19.65 11.60
C PHE A 140 4.67 19.96 13.08
N ASP A 141 3.74 19.61 13.97
CA ASP A 141 3.93 19.75 15.43
C ASP A 141 5.07 18.87 15.99
N GLN A 142 5.54 17.87 15.23
CA GLN A 142 6.65 16.99 15.61
C GLN A 142 8.01 17.40 15.01
N LEU A 143 8.05 18.37 14.10
CA LEU A 143 9.28 18.96 13.60
C LEU A 143 9.76 20.04 14.57
N THR A 144 10.41 19.63 15.66
CA THR A 144 11.28 20.54 16.41
C THR A 144 12.45 20.94 15.53
N LEU A 145 12.50 22.21 15.14
CA LEU A 145 13.66 22.84 14.52
C LEU A 145 14.77 22.90 15.58
N ASP A 146 15.74 21.99 15.47
CA ASP A 146 17.05 22.12 16.13
C ASP A 146 17.94 23.13 15.39
#